data_AF-A4EG68-F1
#
_entry.id   AF-A4EG68-F1
#
_cell.length_a   1.000
_cell.length_b   1.000
_cell.length_c   1.000
_cell.angle_alpha   90.00
_cell.angle_beta   90.00
_cell.angle_gamma   90.00
#
_symmetry.space_group_name_H-M   'P 1'
#
loop_
_entity.id
_entity.type
_entity.pdbx_description
1 polymer ?
#
loop_
_entity_poly.entity_id
_entity_poly.type
_entity_poly.pdbx_seq_one_letter_code
_entity_poly.pdbx_strand_id
1 'polypeptide(L)'
;MKDLDIPAPKPALPRGAVKRSGRLTRLVASRGFQSWAARFPLTRRFVKSEGEAMFDLVAGFCHSQILQAFVRLKLPDMLLDREMTADALALEAGMPPDRMPLLLSAATAIGLLKRRRSGRYALTTRGAALAGVPGLAGMIDHHDVLYLDLADPVAFFKGEVETELAEFWPYVFGASGATDPITTAKYSQLMTDSQVLVAEDTLATVKFSDAQHILDVGGGTGAFLAAVGTAHTHLKMTLFDLPAVVPAAAKRFDDAQLADRVDIVPGSFRDDPLPQGADIISLVRVLYDHADETVIALLNAVHDALPAGGRILISEPMTGGDSPQRAGDAYFALYCAAMRTGRARSQAQIAALLAQAGFDEIQMPRPRRAYITSVIEGVKKS
;
A
#
# COMPACT_ATOMS: atom_id res chain seq x y z
N MET A 1 26.15 -45.12 -8.90
CA MET A 1 26.87 -43.88 -8.55
C MET A 1 25.90 -42.74 -8.77
N LYS A 2 25.43 -42.09 -7.70
CA LYS A 2 24.69 -40.83 -7.81
C LYS A 2 25.73 -39.77 -8.14
N ASP A 3 25.58 -39.10 -9.28
CA ASP A 3 26.40 -37.95 -9.62
C ASP A 3 26.29 -36.92 -8.49
N LEU A 4 27.43 -36.68 -7.83
CA LEU A 4 27.59 -35.59 -6.89
C LEU A 4 27.49 -34.31 -7.71
N ASP A 5 26.34 -33.65 -7.64
CA ASP A 5 26.08 -32.36 -8.24
C ASP A 5 27.01 -31.34 -7.56
N ILE A 6 28.17 -31.08 -8.18
CA ILE A 6 29.13 -30.10 -7.70
C ILE A 6 28.52 -28.73 -8.03
N PRO A 7 28.13 -27.92 -7.02
CA PRO A 7 27.54 -26.62 -7.30
C PRO A 7 28.54 -25.77 -8.09
N ALA A 8 28.06 -25.18 -9.19
CA ALA A 8 28.88 -24.33 -10.06
C ALA A 8 29.61 -23.25 -9.23
N PRO A 9 30.88 -22.94 -9.58
CA PRO A 9 31.66 -21.96 -8.86
C PRO A 9 30.97 -20.58 -8.91
N LYS A 10 30.80 -19.96 -7.74
CA LYS A 10 30.20 -18.63 -7.63
C LYS A 10 31.02 -17.62 -8.45
N PRO A 11 30.39 -16.72 -9.21
CA PRO A 11 31.10 -15.70 -9.97
C PRO A 11 31.92 -14.80 -9.04
N ALA A 12 33.11 -14.41 -9.50
CA ALA A 12 33.98 -13.51 -8.75
C ALA A 12 33.36 -12.11 -8.66
N LEU A 13 33.44 -11.48 -7.49
CA LEU A 13 32.92 -10.12 -7.29
C LEU A 13 33.74 -9.09 -8.08
N PRO A 14 33.10 -8.04 -8.65
CA PRO A 14 33.80 -6.98 -9.36
C PRO A 14 34.84 -6.29 -8.48
N ARG A 15 35.96 -5.84 -9.08
CA ARG A 15 36.97 -5.03 -8.36
C ARG A 15 36.32 -3.76 -7.84
N GLY A 16 36.46 -3.50 -6.53
CA GLY A 16 35.85 -2.35 -5.85
C GLY A 16 34.42 -2.56 -5.35
N ALA A 17 33.79 -3.71 -5.64
CA ALA A 17 32.44 -4.03 -5.15
C ALA A 17 32.36 -4.23 -3.62
N VAL A 18 33.49 -4.45 -2.96
CA VAL A 18 33.54 -4.75 -1.51
C VAL A 18 34.52 -3.80 -0.82
N LYS A 19 34.04 -3.16 0.25
CA LYS A 19 34.87 -2.47 1.25
C LYS A 19 34.76 -3.19 2.59
N ARG A 20 35.84 -3.22 3.36
CA ARG A 20 35.82 -3.82 4.71
C ARG A 20 34.85 -3.06 5.61
N SER A 21 34.03 -3.79 6.37
CA SER A 21 33.15 -3.20 7.36
C SER A 21 33.92 -2.40 8.41
N GLY A 22 33.32 -1.27 8.83
CA GLY A 22 33.89 -0.37 9.82
C GLY A 22 34.24 -1.10 11.12
N ARG A 23 35.31 -0.65 11.80
CA ARG A 23 35.75 -1.23 13.08
C ARG A 23 34.66 -1.14 14.15
N LEU A 24 33.86 -0.07 14.13
CA LEU A 24 32.74 0.14 15.05
C LEU A 24 31.63 -0.92 14.89
N THR A 25 31.24 -1.25 13.65
CA THR A 25 30.22 -2.28 13.38
C THR A 25 30.62 -3.64 13.96
N ARG A 26 31.90 -4.01 13.80
CA ARG A 26 32.44 -5.26 14.35
C ARG A 26 32.52 -5.24 15.88
N LEU A 27 32.81 -4.09 16.48
CA LEU A 27 32.79 -3.91 17.92
C LEU A 27 31.38 -4.11 18.49
N VAL A 28 30.37 -3.47 17.89
CA VAL A 28 28.95 -3.59 18.30
C VAL A 28 28.43 -5.02 18.16
N ALA A 29 28.88 -5.77 17.16
CA ALA A 29 28.54 -7.18 17.00
C ALA A 29 29.22 -8.11 18.03
N SER A 30 30.22 -7.64 18.78
CA SER A 30 30.95 -8.49 19.72
C SER A 30 30.18 -8.70 21.03
N ARG A 31 30.12 -9.96 21.50
CA ARG A 31 29.47 -10.31 22.77
C ARG A 31 30.03 -9.56 23.97
N GLY A 32 31.35 -9.34 24.00
CA GLY A 32 32.02 -8.61 25.08
C GLY A 32 31.55 -7.16 25.17
N PHE A 33 31.47 -6.47 24.03
CA PHE A 33 30.97 -5.10 23.98
C PHE A 33 29.48 -5.01 24.33
N GLN A 34 28.64 -5.91 23.78
CA GLN A 34 27.22 -5.98 24.11
C GLN A 34 26.99 -6.19 25.61
N SER A 35 27.73 -7.11 26.22
CA SER A 35 27.63 -7.41 27.67
C SER A 35 28.05 -6.22 28.53
N TRP A 36 29.10 -5.52 28.14
CA TRP A 36 29.54 -4.30 28.82
C TRP A 36 28.52 -3.17 28.66
N ALA A 37 28.07 -2.90 27.42
CA ALA A 37 27.13 -1.83 27.09
C ALA A 37 25.75 -2.04 27.75
N ALA A 38 25.31 -3.28 27.94
CA ALA A 38 24.08 -3.61 28.66
C ALA A 38 24.16 -3.32 30.18
N ARG A 39 25.37 -3.36 30.77
CA ARG A 39 25.60 -3.11 32.20
C ARG A 39 25.92 -1.65 32.50
N PHE A 40 26.43 -0.91 31.52
CA PHE A 40 26.82 0.49 31.68
C PHE A 40 25.59 1.43 31.69
N PRO A 41 25.42 2.30 32.70
CA PRO A 41 24.19 3.09 32.89
C PRO A 41 23.77 3.98 31.72
N LEU A 42 24.73 4.58 30.99
CA LEU A 42 24.43 5.51 29.90
C LEU A 42 23.98 4.79 28.61
N THR A 43 24.41 3.54 28.39
CA THR A 43 24.12 2.77 27.18
C THR A 43 23.03 1.72 27.38
N ARG A 44 22.76 1.31 28.63
CA ARG A 44 21.81 0.24 28.96
C ARG A 44 20.41 0.46 28.39
N ARG A 45 19.89 1.70 28.41
CA ARG A 45 18.56 2.02 27.87
C ARG A 45 18.51 1.83 26.35
N PHE A 46 19.53 2.30 25.65
CA PHE A 46 19.65 2.13 24.21
C PHE A 46 19.78 0.66 23.83
N VAL A 47 20.67 -0.10 24.50
CA VAL A 47 20.84 -1.53 24.27
C VAL A 47 19.56 -2.32 24.52
N LYS A 48 18.80 -1.96 25.57
CA LYS A 48 17.50 -2.56 25.85
C LYS A 48 16.50 -2.28 24.71
N SER A 49 16.39 -1.02 24.29
CA SER A 49 15.48 -0.61 23.19
C SER A 49 15.82 -1.31 21.87
N GLU A 50 17.11 -1.42 21.52
CA GLU A 50 17.55 -2.12 20.32
C GLU A 50 17.28 -3.63 20.41
N GLY A 51 17.46 -4.22 21.60
CA GLY A 51 17.14 -5.61 21.86
C GLY A 51 15.63 -5.89 21.72
N GLU A 52 14.78 -5.02 22.25
CA GLU A 52 13.32 -5.08 22.08
C GLU A 52 12.93 -4.94 20.61
N ALA A 53 13.49 -3.96 19.88
CA ALA A 53 13.24 -3.77 18.46
C ALA A 53 13.68 -4.97 17.60
N MET A 54 14.80 -5.62 17.94
CA MET A 54 15.25 -6.84 17.27
C MET A 54 14.31 -8.01 17.56
N PHE A 55 13.87 -8.16 18.80
CA PHE A 55 12.92 -9.21 19.17
C PHE A 55 11.56 -9.00 18.48
N ASP A 56 11.12 -7.75 18.32
CA ASP A 56 9.91 -7.42 17.56
C ASP A 56 10.00 -7.87 16.09
N LEU A 57 11.19 -7.82 15.48
CA LEU A 57 11.41 -8.37 14.13
C LEU A 57 11.36 -9.90 14.11
N VAL A 58 11.98 -10.55 15.10
CA VAL A 58 11.96 -12.02 15.24
C VAL A 58 10.54 -12.55 15.46
N ALA A 59 9.75 -11.87 16.29
CA ALA A 59 8.37 -12.23 16.59
C ALA A 59 7.35 -11.61 15.61
N GLY A 60 7.81 -10.87 14.61
CA GLY A 60 6.96 -10.09 13.70
C GLY A 60 5.91 -10.94 12.99
N PHE A 61 6.26 -12.14 12.56
CA PHE A 61 5.31 -13.07 11.93
C PHE A 61 4.17 -13.48 12.89
N CYS A 62 4.47 -13.70 14.18
CA CYS A 62 3.44 -13.94 15.19
C CYS A 62 2.56 -12.71 15.37
N HIS A 63 3.15 -11.51 15.44
CA HIS A 63 2.41 -10.26 15.60
C HIS A 63 1.42 -10.03 14.46
N SER A 64 1.84 -10.28 13.21
CA SER A 64 0.97 -10.21 12.03
C SER A 64 -0.20 -11.20 12.12
N GLN A 65 0.06 -12.45 12.52
CA GLN A 65 -0.99 -13.47 12.68
C GLN A 65 -1.97 -13.14 13.82
N ILE A 66 -1.49 -12.58 14.94
CA ILE A 66 -2.35 -12.09 16.02
C ILE A 66 -3.25 -10.95 15.51
N LEU A 67 -2.70 -9.99 14.78
CA LEU A 67 -3.45 -8.87 14.22
C LEU A 67 -4.51 -9.36 13.23
N GLN A 68 -4.17 -10.29 12.34
CA GLN A 68 -5.10 -10.85 11.37
C GLN A 68 -6.23 -11.62 12.05
N ALA A 69 -5.93 -12.48 13.03
CA ALA A 69 -6.94 -13.18 13.80
C ALA A 69 -7.86 -12.20 14.56
N PHE A 70 -7.28 -11.16 15.16
CA PHE A 70 -8.01 -10.11 15.87
C PHE A 70 -9.05 -9.42 14.97
N VAL A 71 -8.68 -9.11 13.73
CA VAL A 71 -9.58 -8.51 12.73
C VAL A 71 -10.61 -9.50 12.19
N ARG A 72 -10.19 -10.73 11.83
CA ARG A 72 -11.08 -11.77 11.28
C ARG A 72 -12.18 -12.18 12.26
N LEU A 73 -11.85 -12.22 13.55
CA LEU A 73 -12.80 -12.49 14.63
C LEU A 73 -13.67 -11.28 15.01
N LYS A 74 -13.54 -10.15 14.30
CA LYS A 74 -14.32 -8.92 14.51
C LYS A 74 -14.22 -8.36 15.93
N LEU A 75 -13.10 -8.63 16.62
CA LEU A 75 -12.87 -8.13 17.97
C LEU A 75 -12.80 -6.60 18.08
N PRO A 76 -12.23 -5.85 17.09
CA PRO A 76 -12.34 -4.40 17.07
C PRO A 76 -13.79 -3.92 17.12
N ASP A 77 -14.67 -4.50 16.29
CA ASP A 77 -16.06 -4.05 16.15
C ASP A 77 -16.86 -4.36 17.43
N MET A 78 -16.68 -5.56 17.99
CA MET A 78 -17.33 -5.96 19.25
C MET A 78 -16.96 -5.06 20.44
N LEU A 79 -15.71 -4.57 20.47
CA LEU A 79 -15.13 -3.82 21.58
C LEU A 79 -15.14 -2.31 21.36
N LEU A 80 -15.67 -1.81 20.24
CA LEU A 80 -15.70 -0.39 19.92
C LEU A 80 -16.58 0.38 20.91
N ASP A 81 -17.79 -0.13 21.17
CA ASP A 81 -18.80 0.53 21.99
C ASP A 81 -18.92 -0.03 23.41
N ARG A 82 -18.23 -1.14 23.72
CA ARG A 82 -18.39 -1.85 24.99
C ARG A 82 -17.13 -2.61 25.43
N GLU A 83 -17.00 -2.80 26.74
CA GLU A 83 -15.95 -3.64 27.34
C GLU A 83 -16.48 -5.04 27.69
N MET A 84 -15.79 -6.09 27.26
CA MET A 84 -16.28 -7.48 27.37
C MET A 84 -15.32 -8.37 28.16
N THR A 85 -15.87 -9.42 28.79
CA THR A 85 -15.05 -10.47 29.43
C THR A 85 -14.49 -11.43 28.38
N ALA A 86 -13.47 -12.22 28.75
CA ALA A 86 -12.92 -13.23 27.85
C ALA A 86 -13.99 -14.26 27.40
N ASP A 87 -14.84 -14.71 28.32
CA ASP A 87 -15.89 -15.70 28.01
C ASP A 87 -16.94 -15.14 27.05
N ALA A 88 -17.33 -13.87 27.21
CA ALA A 88 -18.28 -13.22 26.31
C ALA A 88 -17.70 -13.03 24.91
N LEU A 89 -16.42 -12.62 24.81
CA LEU A 89 -15.72 -12.52 23.53
C LEU A 89 -15.56 -13.91 22.88
N ALA A 90 -15.25 -14.94 23.66
CA ALA A 90 -15.15 -16.30 23.14
C ALA A 90 -16.48 -16.78 22.54
N LEU A 91 -17.58 -16.55 23.26
CA LEU A 91 -18.92 -16.90 22.78
C LEU A 91 -19.30 -16.14 21.50
N GLU A 92 -19.12 -14.81 21.48
CA GLU A 92 -19.51 -13.98 20.34
C GLU A 92 -18.64 -14.23 19.09
N ALA A 93 -17.34 -14.51 19.29
CA ALA A 93 -16.41 -14.83 18.21
C ALA A 93 -16.40 -16.31 17.80
N GLY A 94 -17.23 -17.17 18.43
CA GLY A 94 -17.26 -18.61 18.16
C GLY A 94 -15.96 -19.35 18.49
N MET A 95 -15.19 -18.85 19.46
CA MET A 95 -13.93 -19.45 19.90
C MET A 95 -14.10 -20.36 21.12
N PRO A 96 -13.30 -21.43 21.25
CA PRO A 96 -13.22 -22.20 22.50
C PRO A 96 -12.84 -21.29 23.68
N PRO A 97 -13.57 -21.35 24.82
CA PRO A 97 -13.32 -20.48 25.98
C PRO A 97 -11.90 -20.59 26.55
N ASP A 98 -11.25 -21.75 26.42
CA ASP A 98 -9.88 -22.00 26.85
C ASP A 98 -8.83 -21.39 25.91
N ARG A 99 -9.19 -21.07 24.66
CA ARG A 99 -8.30 -20.51 23.64
C ARG A 99 -8.33 -18.99 23.56
N MET A 100 -9.48 -18.36 23.80
CA MET A 100 -9.62 -16.90 23.77
C MET A 100 -8.63 -16.15 24.69
N PRO A 101 -8.35 -16.60 25.93
CA PRO A 101 -7.38 -15.93 26.80
C PRO A 101 -5.97 -15.78 26.20
N LEU A 102 -5.53 -16.73 25.39
CA LEU A 102 -4.24 -16.66 24.69
C LEU A 102 -4.23 -15.49 23.69
N LEU A 103 -5.24 -15.42 22.83
CA LEU A 103 -5.36 -14.34 21.84
C LEU A 103 -5.48 -12.97 22.51
N LEU A 104 -6.32 -12.85 23.55
CA LEU A 104 -6.50 -11.58 24.27
C LEU A 104 -5.22 -11.13 24.98
N SER A 105 -4.46 -12.07 25.55
CA SER A 105 -3.17 -11.78 26.17
C SER A 105 -2.16 -11.32 25.13
N ALA A 106 -2.10 -11.99 23.98
CA ALA A 106 -1.21 -11.64 22.87
C ALA A 106 -1.56 -10.27 22.26
N ALA A 107 -2.84 -10.02 21.97
CA ALA A 107 -3.34 -8.73 21.48
C ALA A 107 -3.12 -7.59 22.49
N THR A 108 -3.19 -7.88 23.79
CA THR A 108 -2.81 -6.92 24.85
C THR A 108 -1.30 -6.63 24.82
N ALA A 109 -0.47 -7.66 24.66
CA ALA A 109 0.99 -7.53 24.63
C ALA A 109 1.49 -6.69 23.45
N ILE A 110 0.87 -6.81 22.26
CA ILE A 110 1.17 -5.98 21.08
C ILE A 110 0.41 -4.64 21.07
N GLY A 111 -0.31 -4.33 22.16
CA GLY A 111 -0.91 -3.03 22.40
C GLY A 111 -2.21 -2.75 21.64
N LEU A 112 -2.93 -3.76 21.15
CA LEU A 112 -4.27 -3.61 20.56
C LEU A 112 -5.36 -3.54 21.63
N LEU A 113 -5.17 -4.28 22.72
CA LEU A 113 -6.09 -4.34 23.86
C LEU A 113 -5.47 -3.83 25.15
N LYS A 114 -6.32 -3.49 26.10
CA LYS A 114 -5.97 -3.32 27.51
C LYS A 114 -6.94 -4.11 28.38
N ARG A 115 -6.41 -4.78 29.40
CA ARG A 115 -7.21 -5.47 30.42
C ARG A 115 -7.50 -4.54 31.59
N ARG A 116 -8.78 -4.40 31.95
CA ARG A 116 -9.24 -3.62 33.10
C ARG A 116 -9.07 -4.40 34.40
N ARG A 117 -9.10 -3.67 35.52
CA ARG A 117 -9.10 -4.28 36.88
C ARG A 117 -10.28 -5.22 37.10
N SER A 118 -11.42 -4.95 36.45
CA SER A 118 -12.61 -5.82 36.45
C SER A 118 -12.43 -7.14 35.69
N GLY A 119 -11.30 -7.34 35.01
CA GLY A 119 -11.04 -8.51 34.16
C GLY A 119 -11.59 -8.38 32.73
N ARG A 120 -12.32 -7.30 32.42
CA ARG A 120 -12.82 -6.99 31.06
C ARG A 120 -11.71 -6.44 30.16
N TYR A 121 -11.90 -6.58 28.85
CA TYR A 121 -11.01 -6.07 27.82
C TYR A 121 -11.65 -4.86 27.14
N ALA A 122 -10.80 -3.92 26.75
CA ALA A 122 -11.16 -2.72 26.00
C ALA A 122 -10.10 -2.45 24.93
N LEU A 123 -10.46 -1.74 23.86
CA LEU A 123 -9.50 -1.32 22.86
C LEU A 123 -8.52 -0.28 23.43
N THR A 124 -7.28 -0.32 22.95
CA THR A 124 -6.38 0.84 23.00
C THR A 124 -6.71 1.80 21.85
N THR A 125 -6.05 2.96 21.79
CA THR A 125 -6.13 3.84 20.63
C THR A 125 -5.71 3.13 19.34
N ARG A 126 -4.67 2.28 19.40
CA ARG A 126 -4.21 1.48 18.25
C ARG A 126 -5.25 0.44 17.82
N GLY A 127 -5.86 -0.26 18.79
CA GLY A 127 -6.93 -1.21 18.51
C GLY A 127 -8.18 -0.56 17.92
N ALA A 128 -8.57 0.60 18.45
CA ALA A 128 -9.73 1.36 17.97
C ALA A 128 -9.55 1.87 16.53
N ALA A 129 -8.32 2.19 16.12
CA ALA A 129 -8.03 2.57 14.74
C ALA A 129 -8.41 1.46 13.73
N LEU A 130 -8.37 0.18 14.12
CA LEU A 130 -8.74 -0.93 13.24
C LEU A 130 -10.23 -0.93 12.85
N ALA A 131 -11.10 -0.40 13.72
CA ALA A 131 -12.53 -0.25 13.46
C ALA A 131 -12.86 1.10 12.79
N GLY A 132 -12.10 2.15 13.11
CA GLY A 132 -12.39 3.51 12.66
C GLY A 132 -11.74 3.93 11.34
N VAL A 133 -10.60 3.32 10.95
CA VAL A 133 -9.88 3.70 9.73
C VAL A 133 -10.44 2.94 8.52
N PRO A 134 -10.99 3.63 7.50
CA PRO A 134 -11.54 2.99 6.31
C PRO A 134 -10.54 2.05 5.63
N GLY A 135 -11.00 0.85 5.26
CA GLY A 135 -10.20 -0.14 4.52
C GLY A 135 -9.09 -0.84 5.30
N LEU A 136 -8.71 -0.37 6.50
CA LEU A 136 -7.58 -0.93 7.25
C LEU A 136 -7.80 -2.40 7.64
N ALA A 137 -9.01 -2.73 8.13
CA ALA A 137 -9.37 -4.11 8.45
C ALA A 137 -9.32 -5.02 7.21
N GLY A 138 -9.83 -4.55 6.06
CA GLY A 138 -9.76 -5.29 4.81
C GLY A 138 -8.32 -5.49 4.33
N MET A 139 -7.45 -4.49 4.51
CA MET A 139 -6.04 -4.58 4.12
C MET A 139 -5.32 -5.67 4.91
N ILE A 140 -5.59 -5.74 6.22
CA ILE A 140 -5.05 -6.79 7.09
C ILE A 140 -5.62 -8.16 6.73
N ASP A 141 -6.91 -8.24 6.41
CA ASP A 141 -7.57 -9.50 6.06
C ASP A 141 -6.96 -10.13 4.80
N HIS A 142 -6.59 -9.29 3.83
CA HIS A 142 -5.98 -9.69 2.55
C HIS A 142 -4.48 -10.05 2.64
N HIS A 143 -3.83 -9.86 3.79
CA HIS A 143 -2.41 -10.23 3.93
C HIS A 143 -2.15 -11.74 3.85
N ASP A 144 -3.17 -12.60 3.90
CA ASP A 144 -3.00 -14.05 3.79
C ASP A 144 -2.38 -14.48 2.46
N VAL A 145 -2.80 -13.89 1.34
CA VAL A 145 -2.25 -14.19 0.00
C VAL A 145 -0.75 -13.86 -0.06
N LEU A 146 -0.38 -12.62 0.30
CA LEU A 146 1.02 -12.22 0.32
C LEU A 146 1.84 -13.01 1.37
N TYR A 147 1.22 -13.45 2.47
CA TYR A 147 1.90 -14.28 3.46
C TYR A 147 2.28 -15.65 2.88
N LEU A 148 1.42 -16.24 2.04
CA LEU A 148 1.73 -17.49 1.33
C LEU A 148 2.83 -17.28 0.29
N ASP A 149 2.77 -16.19 -0.48
CA ASP A 149 3.82 -15.84 -1.46
C ASP A 149 5.20 -15.65 -0.82
N LEU A 150 5.24 -15.21 0.45
CA LEU A 150 6.46 -15.00 1.21
C LEU A 150 6.91 -16.23 2.03
N ALA A 151 6.27 -17.39 1.86
CA ALA A 151 6.59 -18.60 2.63
C ALA A 151 8.04 -19.09 2.41
N ASP A 152 8.57 -18.92 1.19
CA ASP A 152 10.01 -19.01 0.91
C ASP A 152 10.58 -17.63 0.54
N PRO A 153 11.03 -16.84 1.53
CA PRO A 153 11.49 -15.48 1.28
C PRO A 153 12.76 -15.44 0.43
N VAL A 154 13.58 -16.49 0.44
CA VAL A 154 14.81 -16.53 -0.37
C VAL A 154 14.46 -16.74 -1.83
N ALA A 155 13.57 -17.69 -2.14
CA ALA A 155 13.07 -17.89 -3.49
C ALA A 155 12.34 -16.63 -3.99
N PHE A 156 11.52 -16.00 -3.14
CA PHE A 156 10.82 -14.75 -3.47
C PHE A 156 11.78 -13.65 -3.92
N PHE A 157 12.83 -13.35 -3.13
CA PHE A 157 13.80 -12.30 -3.47
C PHE A 157 14.69 -12.64 -4.67
N LYS A 158 14.73 -13.89 -5.11
CA LYS A 158 15.38 -14.29 -6.35
C LYS A 158 14.44 -14.26 -7.56
N GLY A 159 13.14 -14.02 -7.35
CA GLY A 159 12.12 -14.11 -8.39
C GLY A 159 11.81 -15.54 -8.83
N GLU A 160 12.02 -16.53 -7.95
CA GLU A 160 11.81 -17.95 -8.21
C GLU A 160 10.41 -18.45 -7.77
N VAL A 161 9.56 -17.56 -7.24
CA VAL A 161 8.20 -17.86 -6.76
C VAL A 161 7.18 -17.41 -7.79
N GLU A 162 6.30 -18.32 -8.18
CA GLU A 162 5.03 -17.99 -8.85
C GLU A 162 4.04 -17.57 -7.77
N THR A 163 3.68 -16.29 -7.76
CA THR A 163 2.91 -15.67 -6.68
C THR A 163 1.41 -15.71 -6.97
N GLU A 164 0.62 -16.11 -5.98
CA GLU A 164 -0.84 -16.10 -6.05
C GLU A 164 -1.36 -14.67 -6.19
N LEU A 165 -0.68 -13.69 -5.57
CA LEU A 165 -1.08 -12.29 -5.66
C LEU A 165 -1.10 -11.73 -7.09
N ALA A 166 -0.28 -12.29 -7.99
CA ALA A 166 -0.28 -11.89 -9.40
C ALA A 166 -1.61 -12.23 -10.10
N GLU A 167 -2.34 -13.25 -9.64
CA GLU A 167 -3.62 -13.69 -10.22
C GLU A 167 -4.80 -12.75 -9.91
N PHE A 168 -4.65 -11.86 -8.93
CA PHE A 168 -5.65 -10.85 -8.57
C PHE A 168 -5.60 -9.63 -9.50
N TRP A 169 -4.58 -9.52 -10.36
CA TRP A 169 -4.32 -8.39 -11.28
C TRP A 169 -4.55 -8.75 -12.76
N PRO A 170 -5.64 -9.45 -13.16
CA PRO A 170 -5.74 -9.98 -14.51
C PRO A 170 -5.81 -8.91 -15.59
N TYR A 171 -6.34 -7.72 -15.27
CA TYR A 171 -6.39 -6.60 -16.20
C TYR A 171 -5.00 -6.11 -16.65
N VAL A 172 -3.96 -6.38 -15.86
CA VAL A 172 -2.56 -6.03 -16.20
C VAL A 172 -1.95 -7.02 -17.20
N PHE A 173 -2.49 -8.23 -17.28
CA PHE A 173 -2.11 -9.26 -18.26
C PHE A 173 -3.07 -9.33 -19.47
N GLY A 174 -4.03 -8.42 -19.57
CA GLY A 174 -5.06 -8.41 -20.61
C GLY A 174 -6.38 -9.05 -20.13
N ALA A 175 -7.50 -8.60 -20.70
CA ALA A 175 -8.88 -8.85 -20.24
C ALA A 175 -9.37 -10.32 -20.17
N SER A 176 -8.47 -11.32 -20.21
CA SER A 176 -8.78 -12.75 -20.29
C SER A 176 -8.38 -13.57 -19.05
N GLY A 177 -7.74 -12.97 -18.04
CA GLY A 177 -7.42 -13.66 -16.78
C GLY A 177 -8.62 -13.74 -15.82
N ALA A 178 -9.59 -14.61 -16.05
CA ALA A 178 -10.74 -14.68 -15.13
C ALA A 178 -10.35 -15.37 -13.81
N THR A 179 -10.21 -14.60 -12.72
CA THR A 179 -10.23 -15.09 -11.33
C THR A 179 -11.69 -15.30 -10.87
N ASP A 180 -11.89 -16.04 -9.78
CA ASP A 180 -13.20 -16.22 -9.13
C ASP A 180 -13.88 -14.85 -8.85
N PRO A 181 -15.11 -14.60 -9.36
CA PRO A 181 -15.80 -13.32 -9.21
C PRO A 181 -15.95 -12.83 -7.76
N ILE A 182 -16.07 -13.74 -6.79
CA ILE A 182 -16.18 -13.38 -5.37
C ILE A 182 -14.85 -12.82 -4.86
N THR A 183 -13.75 -13.44 -5.26
CA THR A 183 -12.39 -13.05 -4.91
C THR A 183 -12.03 -11.69 -5.53
N THR A 184 -12.37 -11.48 -6.80
CA THR A 184 -12.22 -10.19 -7.50
C THR A 184 -13.05 -9.09 -6.86
N ALA A 185 -14.30 -9.37 -6.46
CA ALA A 185 -15.17 -8.39 -5.81
C ALA A 185 -14.65 -7.96 -4.43
N LYS A 186 -14.21 -8.92 -3.60
CA LYS A 186 -13.61 -8.62 -2.28
C LYS A 186 -12.37 -7.74 -2.41
N TYR A 187 -11.51 -8.04 -3.37
CA TYR A 187 -10.32 -7.23 -3.62
C TYR A 187 -10.71 -5.83 -4.12
N SER A 188 -11.63 -5.74 -5.07
CA SER A 188 -12.10 -4.45 -5.62
C SER A 188 -12.68 -3.56 -4.53
N GLN A 189 -13.40 -4.15 -3.57
CA GLN A 189 -13.90 -3.42 -2.39
C GLN A 189 -12.76 -2.92 -1.50
N LEU A 190 -11.74 -3.76 -1.25
CA LEU A 190 -10.57 -3.34 -0.47
C LEU A 190 -9.84 -2.14 -1.12
N MET A 191 -9.64 -2.16 -2.43
CA MET A 191 -9.00 -1.03 -3.13
C MET A 191 -9.80 0.24 -3.02
N THR A 192 -11.11 0.10 -3.17
CA THR A 192 -12.07 1.19 -3.00
C THR A 192 -11.99 1.79 -1.59
N ASP A 193 -12.05 0.96 -0.55
CA ASP A 193 -12.07 1.43 0.84
C ASP A 193 -10.73 2.06 1.24
N SER A 194 -9.61 1.49 0.76
CA SER A 194 -8.27 2.04 1.02
C SER A 194 -7.99 3.34 0.24
N GLN A 195 -8.73 3.62 -0.84
CA GLN A 195 -8.62 4.87 -1.59
C GLN A 195 -9.13 6.09 -0.82
N VAL A 196 -9.99 5.93 0.20
CA VAL A 196 -10.55 7.06 0.97
C VAL A 196 -9.44 7.93 1.57
N LEU A 197 -8.49 7.32 2.28
CA LEU A 197 -7.38 8.07 2.88
C LEU A 197 -6.42 8.67 1.84
N VAL A 198 -6.26 7.99 0.70
CA VAL A 198 -5.47 8.51 -0.42
C VAL A 198 -6.12 9.79 -0.92
N ALA A 199 -7.41 9.74 -1.25
CA ALA A 199 -8.16 10.89 -1.73
C ALA A 199 -8.15 12.06 -0.74
N GLU A 200 -8.34 11.81 0.56
CA GLU A 200 -8.24 12.84 1.61
C GLU A 200 -6.88 13.53 1.61
N ASP A 201 -5.78 12.76 1.57
CA ASP A 201 -4.43 13.33 1.60
C ASP A 201 -4.08 14.05 0.29
N THR A 202 -4.54 13.55 -0.85
CA THR A 202 -4.39 14.22 -2.14
C THR A 202 -5.14 15.56 -2.14
N LEU A 203 -6.41 15.59 -1.75
CA LEU A 203 -7.22 16.81 -1.66
C LEU A 203 -6.64 17.84 -0.70
N ALA A 204 -6.00 17.38 0.37
CA ALA A 204 -5.38 18.25 1.35
C ALA A 204 -4.00 18.80 0.92
N THR A 205 -3.48 18.34 -0.22
CA THR A 205 -2.15 18.67 -0.75
C THR A 205 -2.24 19.44 -2.07
N VAL A 206 -3.16 19.06 -2.95
CA VAL A 206 -3.28 19.55 -4.32
C VAL A 206 -4.35 20.64 -4.42
N LYS A 207 -4.12 21.62 -5.29
CA LYS A 207 -5.10 22.65 -5.61
C LYS A 207 -5.84 22.30 -6.89
N PHE A 208 -7.17 22.24 -6.81
CA PHE A 208 -8.06 22.00 -7.93
C PHE A 208 -8.88 23.24 -8.35
N SER A 209 -8.83 24.33 -7.58
CA SER A 209 -9.69 25.51 -7.76
C SER A 209 -9.45 26.31 -9.05
N ASP A 210 -8.34 26.05 -9.72
CA ASP A 210 -7.90 26.67 -10.97
C ASP A 210 -8.25 25.84 -12.22
N ALA A 211 -8.80 24.63 -12.03
CA ALA A 211 -9.27 23.77 -13.10
C ALA A 211 -10.79 23.86 -13.28
N GLN A 212 -11.28 23.49 -14.45
CA GLN A 212 -12.71 23.32 -14.76
C GLN A 212 -13.04 21.85 -15.03
N HIS A 213 -12.07 21.08 -15.51
CA HIS A 213 -12.26 19.68 -15.86
C HIS A 213 -11.09 18.80 -15.39
N ILE A 214 -11.40 17.72 -14.68
CA ILE A 214 -10.44 16.66 -14.33
C ILE A 214 -10.81 15.34 -15.02
N LEU A 215 -9.81 14.65 -15.58
CA LEU A 215 -9.92 13.30 -16.10
C LEU A 215 -9.12 12.35 -15.18
N ASP A 216 -9.76 11.33 -14.63
CA ASP A 216 -9.11 10.28 -13.84
C ASP A 216 -8.95 9.03 -14.70
N VAL A 217 -7.69 8.68 -15.00
CA VAL A 217 -7.35 7.52 -15.84
C VAL A 217 -7.02 6.34 -14.93
N GLY A 218 -7.71 5.22 -15.10
CA GLY A 218 -7.58 4.08 -14.20
C GLY A 218 -8.19 4.33 -12.81
N GLY A 219 -9.21 5.20 -12.72
CA GLY A 219 -9.84 5.61 -11.46
C GLY A 219 -10.68 4.52 -10.77
N GLY A 220 -10.77 3.33 -11.36
CA GLY A 220 -11.46 2.16 -10.88
C GLY A 220 -12.94 2.44 -10.65
N THR A 221 -13.38 2.29 -9.42
CA THR A 221 -14.78 2.49 -9.06
C THR A 221 -15.14 3.99 -8.89
N GLY A 222 -14.21 4.91 -9.13
CA GLY A 222 -14.44 6.35 -9.09
C GLY A 222 -14.41 6.98 -7.69
N ALA A 223 -13.82 6.30 -6.68
CA ALA A 223 -13.81 6.80 -5.30
C ALA A 223 -13.04 8.12 -5.15
N PHE A 224 -11.92 8.27 -5.86
CA PHE A 224 -11.16 9.52 -5.88
C PHE A 224 -11.97 10.68 -6.49
N LEU A 225 -12.54 10.49 -7.69
CA LEU A 225 -13.38 11.50 -8.33
C LEU A 225 -14.63 11.83 -7.50
N ALA A 226 -15.24 10.87 -6.81
CA ALA A 226 -16.37 11.15 -5.93
C ALA A 226 -15.98 12.11 -4.78
N ALA A 227 -14.79 11.92 -4.19
CA ALA A 227 -14.26 12.81 -3.17
C ALA A 227 -13.95 14.21 -3.75
N VAL A 228 -13.31 14.27 -4.93
CA VAL A 228 -13.02 15.53 -5.65
C VAL A 228 -14.30 16.29 -5.97
N GLY A 229 -15.30 15.63 -6.56
CA GLY A 229 -16.58 16.22 -6.95
C GLY A 229 -17.38 16.74 -5.76
N THR A 230 -17.29 16.06 -4.62
CA THR A 230 -17.91 16.52 -3.35
C THR A 230 -17.22 17.78 -2.82
N ALA A 231 -15.89 17.84 -2.84
CA ALA A 231 -15.12 18.98 -2.34
C ALA A 231 -15.14 20.19 -3.30
N HIS A 232 -15.24 19.95 -4.60
CA HIS A 232 -15.16 20.95 -5.66
C HIS A 232 -16.38 20.87 -6.58
N THR A 233 -17.43 21.61 -6.21
CA THR A 233 -18.74 21.58 -6.89
C THR A 233 -18.74 22.18 -8.30
N HIS A 234 -17.70 22.94 -8.66
CA HIS A 234 -17.57 23.56 -9.98
C HIS A 234 -16.91 22.64 -11.02
N LEU A 235 -16.19 21.60 -10.60
CA LEU A 235 -15.48 20.72 -11.52
C LEU A 235 -16.45 19.83 -12.29
N LYS A 236 -16.24 19.76 -13.60
CA LYS A 236 -16.63 18.63 -14.43
C LYS A 236 -15.60 17.53 -14.29
N MET A 237 -16.03 16.29 -14.42
CA MET A 237 -15.16 15.13 -14.21
C MET A 237 -15.36 14.10 -15.32
N THR A 238 -14.28 13.45 -15.75
CA THR A 238 -14.34 12.26 -16.60
C THR A 238 -13.64 11.11 -15.90
N LEU A 239 -14.29 9.96 -15.79
CA LEU A 239 -13.66 8.70 -15.42
C LEU A 239 -13.33 7.92 -16.68
N PHE A 240 -12.06 7.56 -16.89
CA PHE A 240 -11.64 6.67 -17.98
C PHE A 240 -11.05 5.38 -17.41
N ASP A 241 -11.74 4.27 -17.64
CA ASP A 241 -11.37 2.96 -17.10
C ASP A 241 -11.99 1.82 -17.92
N LEU A 242 -11.63 0.58 -17.62
CA LEU A 242 -12.08 -0.60 -18.36
C LEU A 242 -13.60 -0.77 -18.32
N PRO A 243 -14.22 -1.33 -19.38
CA PRO A 243 -15.67 -1.55 -19.42
C PRO A 243 -16.24 -2.30 -18.20
N ALA A 244 -15.44 -3.18 -17.60
CA ALA A 244 -15.84 -3.97 -16.43
C ALA A 244 -16.13 -3.14 -15.17
N VAL A 245 -15.53 -1.95 -15.01
CA VAL A 245 -15.73 -1.13 -13.80
C VAL A 245 -16.91 -0.17 -13.92
N VAL A 246 -17.37 0.12 -15.15
CA VAL A 246 -18.40 1.12 -15.45
C VAL A 246 -19.66 0.97 -14.58
N PRO A 247 -20.25 -0.24 -14.38
CA PRO A 247 -21.45 -0.37 -13.56
C PRO A 247 -21.23 0.05 -12.09
N ALA A 248 -20.08 -0.30 -11.51
CA ALA A 248 -19.74 0.05 -10.13
C ALA A 248 -19.45 1.54 -9.97
N ALA A 249 -18.80 2.15 -10.97
CA ALA A 249 -18.54 3.59 -11.00
C ALA A 249 -19.84 4.40 -11.13
N ALA A 250 -20.72 4.04 -12.08
CA ALA A 250 -22.02 4.69 -12.26
C ALA A 250 -22.83 4.67 -10.97
N LYS A 251 -22.95 3.50 -10.32
CA LYS A 251 -23.62 3.37 -9.03
C LYS A 251 -23.04 4.33 -7.97
N ARG A 252 -21.72 4.44 -7.87
CA ARG A 252 -21.09 5.34 -6.89
C ARG A 252 -21.41 6.81 -7.19
N PHE A 253 -21.34 7.22 -8.44
CA PHE A 253 -21.64 8.62 -8.79
C PHE A 253 -23.13 8.93 -8.57
N ASP A 254 -24.02 7.97 -8.80
CA ASP A 254 -25.44 8.11 -8.45
C ASP A 254 -25.63 8.25 -6.94
N ASP A 255 -25.04 7.34 -6.14
CA ASP A 255 -25.12 7.36 -4.67
C ASP A 255 -24.56 8.67 -4.09
N ALA A 256 -23.53 9.24 -4.73
CA ALA A 256 -22.90 10.51 -4.36
C ALA A 256 -23.59 11.75 -4.95
N GLN A 257 -24.65 11.57 -5.76
CA GLN A 257 -25.37 12.65 -6.46
C GLN A 257 -24.46 13.48 -7.40
N LEU A 258 -23.57 12.81 -8.11
CA LEU A 258 -22.57 13.38 -9.01
C LEU A 258 -22.79 13.04 -10.49
N ALA A 259 -23.76 12.21 -10.82
CA ALA A 259 -23.98 11.69 -12.18
C ALA A 259 -24.04 12.79 -13.26
N ASP A 260 -24.70 13.92 -12.98
CA ASP A 260 -24.82 15.05 -13.94
C ASP A 260 -23.50 15.79 -14.22
N ARG A 261 -22.44 15.49 -13.47
CA ARG A 261 -21.11 16.14 -13.57
C ARG A 261 -19.99 15.18 -13.96
N VAL A 262 -20.31 13.89 -14.14
CA VAL A 262 -19.31 12.86 -14.42
C VAL A 262 -19.65 12.15 -15.73
N ASP A 263 -18.74 12.25 -16.68
CA ASP A 263 -18.76 11.39 -17.86
C ASP A 263 -17.94 10.12 -17.56
N ILE A 264 -18.49 8.94 -17.87
CA ILE A 264 -17.77 7.67 -17.75
C ILE A 264 -17.44 7.16 -19.14
N VAL A 265 -16.14 7.09 -19.46
CA VAL A 265 -15.64 6.67 -20.77
C VAL A 265 -14.96 5.31 -20.63
N PRO A 266 -15.56 4.21 -21.15
CA PRO A 266 -14.93 2.90 -21.11
C PRO A 266 -13.74 2.84 -22.08
N GLY A 267 -12.59 2.34 -21.63
CA GLY A 267 -11.42 2.10 -22.47
C GLY A 267 -10.20 1.58 -21.70
N SER A 268 -9.19 1.12 -22.44
CA SER A 268 -7.89 0.71 -21.93
C SER A 268 -6.86 1.80 -22.25
N PHE A 269 -6.19 2.37 -21.25
CA PHE A 269 -5.14 3.38 -21.52
C PHE A 269 -3.94 2.80 -22.28
N ARG A 270 -3.85 1.47 -22.42
CA ARG A 270 -2.80 0.79 -23.16
C ARG A 270 -3.08 0.74 -24.65
N ASP A 271 -4.36 0.66 -25.02
CA ASP A 271 -4.80 0.30 -26.36
C ASP A 271 -5.64 1.42 -27.01
N ASP A 272 -6.30 2.23 -26.19
CA ASP A 272 -7.24 3.27 -26.60
C ASP A 272 -6.68 4.68 -26.31
N PRO A 273 -7.03 5.68 -27.13
CA PRO A 273 -6.66 7.07 -26.88
C PRO A 273 -7.37 7.62 -25.64
N LEU A 274 -6.67 8.47 -24.88
CA LEU A 274 -7.26 9.15 -23.73
C LEU A 274 -8.24 10.27 -24.15
N PRO A 275 -9.34 10.49 -23.42
CA PRO A 275 -10.22 11.63 -23.61
C PRO A 275 -9.47 12.97 -23.52
N GLN A 276 -9.86 13.92 -24.36
CA GLN A 276 -9.22 15.23 -24.49
C GLN A 276 -9.98 16.31 -23.71
N GLY A 277 -9.31 17.44 -23.44
CA GLY A 277 -9.95 18.65 -22.92
C GLY A 277 -10.11 18.71 -21.40
N ALA A 278 -9.35 17.89 -20.67
CA ALA A 278 -9.18 18.04 -19.22
C ALA A 278 -8.04 19.02 -18.91
N ASP A 279 -8.20 19.82 -17.85
CA ASP A 279 -7.14 20.71 -17.34
C ASP A 279 -6.19 19.95 -16.40
N ILE A 280 -6.70 18.89 -15.77
CA ILE A 280 -5.96 17.98 -14.90
C ILE A 280 -6.22 16.55 -15.37
N ILE A 281 -5.16 15.75 -15.53
CA ILE A 281 -5.26 14.31 -15.63
C ILE A 281 -4.68 13.67 -14.37
N SER A 282 -5.47 12.89 -13.65
CA SER A 282 -5.02 12.16 -12.46
C SER A 282 -4.72 10.69 -12.74
N LEU A 283 -3.67 10.20 -12.10
CA LEU A 283 -3.25 8.80 -12.04
C LEU A 283 -3.12 8.40 -10.55
N VAL A 284 -4.23 7.94 -9.97
CA VAL A 284 -4.28 7.60 -8.54
C VAL A 284 -4.13 6.10 -8.35
N ARG A 285 -2.98 5.68 -7.81
CA ARG A 285 -2.61 4.25 -7.69
C ARG A 285 -2.68 3.53 -9.04
N VAL A 286 -1.95 4.04 -10.02
CA VAL A 286 -1.90 3.47 -11.38
C VAL A 286 -0.47 3.06 -11.75
N LEU A 287 0.52 3.92 -11.51
CA LEU A 287 1.88 3.65 -12.00
C LEU A 287 2.55 2.51 -11.23
N TYR A 288 2.24 2.39 -9.94
CA TYR A 288 2.83 1.35 -9.09
C TYR A 288 2.43 -0.09 -9.49
N ASP A 289 1.39 -0.27 -10.32
CA ASP A 289 0.92 -1.56 -10.83
C ASP A 289 1.59 -1.98 -12.15
N HIS A 290 2.49 -1.14 -12.69
CA HIS A 290 3.00 -1.32 -14.04
C HIS A 290 4.53 -1.20 -14.13
N ALA A 291 5.09 -1.93 -15.10
CA ALA A 291 6.50 -1.85 -15.49
C ALA A 291 6.82 -0.49 -16.13
N ASP A 292 8.12 -0.14 -16.17
CA ASP A 292 8.57 1.18 -16.62
C ASP A 292 8.13 1.47 -18.07
N GLU A 293 8.11 0.46 -18.94
CA GLU A 293 7.71 0.60 -20.34
C GLU A 293 6.24 1.02 -20.48
N THR A 294 5.35 0.39 -19.73
CA THR A 294 3.93 0.75 -19.69
C THR A 294 3.71 2.12 -19.05
N VAL A 295 4.45 2.42 -17.98
CA VAL A 295 4.37 3.73 -17.32
C VAL A 295 4.79 4.86 -18.27
N ILE A 296 5.92 4.71 -18.98
CA ILE A 296 6.39 5.74 -19.92
C ILE A 296 5.38 5.93 -21.06
N ALA A 297 4.82 4.85 -21.61
CA ALA A 297 3.79 4.94 -22.65
C ALA A 297 2.54 5.69 -22.16
N LEU A 298 2.07 5.38 -20.94
CA LEU A 298 0.95 6.08 -20.32
C LEU A 298 1.26 7.56 -20.08
N LEU A 299 2.43 7.90 -19.55
CA LEU A 299 2.80 9.30 -19.30
C LEU A 299 2.87 10.11 -20.60
N ASN A 300 3.37 9.52 -21.70
CA ASN A 300 3.34 10.16 -23.02
C ASN A 300 1.90 10.39 -23.50
N ALA A 301 1.01 9.40 -23.35
CA ALA A 301 -0.40 9.55 -23.73
C ALA A 301 -1.11 10.64 -22.91
N VAL A 302 -0.82 10.72 -21.61
CA VAL A 302 -1.33 11.79 -20.72
C VAL A 302 -0.79 13.15 -21.14
N HIS A 303 0.50 13.24 -21.48
CA HIS A 303 1.09 14.46 -22.00
C HIS A 303 0.42 14.90 -23.30
N ASP A 304 0.18 13.98 -24.23
CA ASP A 304 -0.48 14.29 -25.51
C ASP A 304 -1.93 14.75 -25.32
N ALA A 305 -2.65 14.19 -24.34
CA ALA A 305 -4.04 14.52 -24.06
C ALA A 305 -4.26 15.85 -23.29
N LEU A 306 -3.24 16.33 -22.59
CA LEU A 306 -3.31 17.60 -21.89
C LEU A 306 -3.16 18.79 -22.85
N PRO A 307 -3.92 19.89 -22.67
CA PRO A 307 -3.62 21.16 -23.33
C PRO A 307 -2.34 21.79 -22.73
N ALA A 308 -1.79 22.80 -23.41
CA ALA A 308 -0.76 23.65 -22.83
C ALA A 308 -1.28 24.32 -21.54
N GLY A 309 -0.50 24.28 -20.48
CA GLY A 309 -0.87 24.68 -19.12
C GLY A 309 -1.59 23.58 -18.32
N GLY A 310 -1.96 22.46 -18.95
CA GLY A 310 -2.58 21.32 -18.29
C GLY A 310 -1.62 20.61 -17.33
N ARG A 311 -2.17 19.96 -16.30
CA ARG A 311 -1.40 19.31 -15.24
C ARG A 311 -1.64 17.81 -15.16
N ILE A 312 -0.59 17.06 -14.90
CA ILE A 312 -0.68 15.68 -14.44
C ILE A 312 -0.58 15.64 -12.91
N LEU A 313 -1.43 14.83 -12.29
CA LEU A 313 -1.42 14.54 -10.86
C LEU A 313 -1.23 13.04 -10.65
N ILE A 314 -0.17 12.63 -9.96
CA ILE A 314 0.02 11.23 -9.55
C ILE A 314 -0.04 11.15 -8.04
N SER A 315 -0.86 10.23 -7.51
CA SER A 315 -1.01 10.00 -6.07
C SER A 315 -1.03 8.51 -5.76
N GLU A 316 0.02 8.02 -5.12
CA GLU A 316 0.17 6.59 -4.79
C GLU A 316 1.16 6.39 -3.64
N PRO A 317 1.21 5.21 -3.02
CA PRO A 317 2.31 4.85 -2.13
C PRO A 317 3.64 4.82 -2.90
N MET A 318 4.67 5.44 -2.34
CA MET A 318 5.98 5.58 -2.99
C MET A 318 7.11 5.09 -2.09
N THR A 319 8.21 4.63 -2.69
CA THR A 319 9.42 4.25 -1.96
C THR A 319 10.21 5.49 -1.51
N GLY A 320 11.07 5.31 -0.52
CA GLY A 320 11.94 6.36 0.00
C GLY A 320 13.15 6.71 -0.90
N GLY A 321 13.36 5.98 -2.00
CA GLY A 321 14.53 6.14 -2.87
C GLY A 321 15.83 5.88 -2.10
N ASP A 322 16.73 6.87 -2.09
CA ASP A 322 18.00 6.79 -1.36
C ASP A 322 17.83 6.74 0.17
N SER A 323 16.64 7.02 0.69
CA SER A 323 16.29 6.93 2.11
C SER A 323 15.06 6.03 2.33
N PRO A 324 15.22 4.70 2.29
CA PRO A 324 14.12 3.74 2.38
C PRO A 324 13.21 3.95 3.58
N GLN A 325 11.91 3.74 3.38
CA GLN A 325 10.87 3.89 4.38
C GLN A 325 10.15 2.56 4.61
N ARG A 326 9.67 2.32 5.84
CA ARG A 326 9.00 1.06 6.20
C ARG A 326 7.78 0.77 5.34
N ALA A 327 6.90 1.76 5.13
CA ALA A 327 5.69 1.57 4.34
C ALA A 327 6.01 1.37 2.85
N GLY A 328 6.79 2.28 2.25
CA GLY A 328 7.15 2.21 0.83
C GLY A 328 8.00 1.00 0.48
N ASP A 329 9.12 0.80 1.18
CA ASP A 329 10.17 -0.14 0.78
C ASP A 329 10.05 -1.53 1.40
N ALA A 330 9.50 -1.63 2.63
CA ALA A 330 9.35 -2.92 3.31
C ALA A 330 7.94 -3.53 3.20
N TYR A 331 6.96 -2.76 2.68
CA TYR A 331 5.60 -3.26 2.46
C TYR A 331 5.17 -3.09 0.99
N PHE A 332 4.96 -1.87 0.49
CA PHE A 332 4.42 -1.67 -0.86
C PHE A 332 5.35 -2.17 -1.97
N ALA A 333 6.67 -2.03 -1.84
CA ALA A 333 7.62 -2.58 -2.81
C ALA A 333 7.60 -4.11 -2.86
N LEU A 334 7.47 -4.79 -1.71
CA LEU A 334 7.32 -6.24 -1.66
C LEU A 334 5.98 -6.68 -2.26
N TYR A 335 4.91 -5.94 -1.96
CA TYR A 335 3.59 -6.17 -2.53
C TYR A 335 3.62 -6.07 -4.07
N CYS A 336 4.25 -5.02 -4.60
CA CYS A 336 4.45 -4.85 -6.04
C CYS A 336 5.27 -5.98 -6.67
N ALA A 337 6.36 -6.40 -5.99
CA ALA A 337 7.17 -7.53 -6.46
C ALA A 337 6.35 -8.83 -6.51
N ALA A 338 5.46 -9.05 -5.54
CA ALA A 338 4.54 -10.19 -5.54
C ALA A 338 3.46 -10.10 -6.63
N MET A 339 3.08 -8.90 -7.08
CA MET A 339 2.21 -8.76 -8.26
C MET A 339 2.91 -9.06 -9.59
N ARG A 340 4.25 -9.13 -9.62
CA ARG A 340 5.14 -9.37 -10.77
C ARG A 340 5.11 -8.34 -11.91
N THR A 341 4.07 -7.51 -11.95
CA THR A 341 3.86 -6.46 -12.95
C THR A 341 4.06 -5.06 -12.38
N GLY A 342 3.90 -4.92 -11.07
CA GLY A 342 4.01 -3.67 -10.35
C GLY A 342 5.44 -3.31 -9.94
N ARG A 343 5.69 -2.01 -9.80
CA ARG A 343 6.92 -1.47 -9.25
C ARG A 343 6.63 -0.20 -8.45
N ALA A 344 6.81 -0.28 -7.13
CA ALA A 344 6.82 0.91 -6.29
C ALA A 344 8.05 1.77 -6.64
N ARG A 345 7.81 3.06 -6.89
CA ARG A 345 8.85 4.05 -7.25
C ARG A 345 8.87 5.17 -6.22
N SER A 346 9.99 5.85 -6.10
CA SER A 346 10.11 7.06 -5.29
C SER A 346 9.61 8.27 -6.05
N GLN A 347 9.28 9.36 -5.35
CA GLN A 347 8.91 10.63 -5.99
C GLN A 347 9.97 11.07 -7.01
N ALA A 348 11.27 10.93 -6.70
CA ALA A 348 12.36 11.29 -7.60
C ALA A 348 12.41 10.43 -8.88
N GLN A 349 12.12 9.13 -8.78
CA GLN A 349 12.05 8.25 -9.94
C GLN A 349 10.85 8.60 -10.83
N ILE A 350 9.68 8.87 -10.24
CA ILE A 350 8.50 9.30 -11.00
C ILE A 350 8.73 10.67 -11.64
N ALA A 351 9.39 11.60 -10.94
CA ALA A 351 9.79 12.90 -11.49
C ALA A 351 10.68 12.75 -12.74
N ALA A 352 11.63 11.82 -12.71
CA ALA A 352 12.47 11.55 -13.87
C ALA A 352 11.66 11.02 -15.08
N LEU A 353 10.68 10.15 -14.82
CA LEU A 353 9.78 9.63 -15.87
C LEU A 353 8.86 10.71 -16.43
N LEU A 354 8.34 11.60 -15.56
CA LEU A 354 7.56 12.77 -15.97
C LEU A 354 8.38 13.70 -16.88
N ALA A 355 9.61 14.02 -16.48
CA ALA A 355 10.51 14.87 -17.28
C ALA A 355 10.84 14.21 -18.63
N GLN A 356 11.05 12.90 -18.65
CA GLN A 356 11.25 12.14 -19.88
C GLN A 356 10.04 12.20 -20.82
N ALA A 357 8.82 12.22 -20.27
CA ALA A 357 7.57 12.34 -21.02
C ALA A 357 7.23 13.78 -21.46
N GLY A 358 8.07 14.76 -21.12
CA GLY A 358 7.90 16.16 -21.54
C GLY A 358 7.22 17.07 -20.52
N PHE A 359 6.93 16.59 -19.31
CA PHE A 359 6.40 17.45 -18.25
C PHE A 359 7.47 18.34 -17.62
N ASP A 360 7.08 19.58 -17.35
CA ASP A 360 7.86 20.62 -16.68
C ASP A 360 7.29 20.92 -15.28
N GLU A 361 7.95 21.84 -14.56
CA GLU A 361 7.48 22.37 -13.26
C GLU A 361 7.07 21.28 -12.26
N ILE A 362 7.87 20.21 -12.22
CA ILE A 362 7.55 19.04 -11.42
C ILE A 362 7.64 19.38 -9.93
N GLN A 363 6.54 19.20 -9.23
CA GLN A 363 6.43 19.44 -7.79
C GLN A 363 6.29 18.13 -7.05
N MET A 364 7.04 17.98 -5.96
CA MET A 364 6.97 16.84 -5.04
C MET A 364 6.59 17.34 -3.64
N PRO A 365 5.32 17.68 -3.39
CA PRO A 365 4.89 18.17 -2.08
C PRO A 365 5.25 17.18 -0.98
N ARG A 366 5.58 17.71 0.20
CA ARG A 366 5.86 16.88 1.37
C ARG A 366 4.56 16.18 1.81
N PRO A 367 4.52 14.83 1.85
CA PRO A 367 3.32 14.11 2.23
C PRO A 367 2.98 14.32 3.71
N ARG A 368 1.68 14.43 4.02
CA ARG A 368 1.18 14.46 5.41
C ARG A 368 1.37 13.11 6.10
N ARG A 369 0.96 12.04 5.40
CA ARG A 369 1.09 10.65 5.83
C ARG A 369 1.75 9.84 4.71
N ALA A 370 3.09 9.90 4.62
CA ALA A 370 3.85 9.19 3.58
C ALA A 370 3.58 7.68 3.53
N TYR A 371 3.11 7.09 4.64
CA TYR A 371 2.71 5.69 4.74
C TYR A 371 1.34 5.37 4.13
N ILE A 372 0.58 6.39 3.71
CA ILE A 372 -0.68 6.27 2.96
C ILE A 372 -0.42 6.58 1.49
N THR A 373 0.05 7.79 1.19
CA THR A 373 0.30 8.24 -0.18
C THR A 373 1.30 9.39 -0.21
N SER A 374 1.95 9.55 -1.36
CA SER A 374 2.68 10.75 -1.74
C SER A 374 2.15 11.27 -3.06
N VAL A 375 2.30 12.57 -3.27
CA VAL A 375 1.81 13.26 -4.47
C VAL A 375 2.99 13.76 -5.29
N ILE A 376 2.84 13.74 -6.61
CA ILE A 376 3.69 14.45 -7.55
C ILE A 376 2.83 15.10 -8.63
N GLU A 377 3.13 16.36 -8.95
CA GLU A 377 2.46 17.13 -10.00
C GLU A 377 3.48 17.51 -11.09
N GLY A 378 3.03 17.60 -12.34
CA GLY A 378 3.81 18.12 -13.46
C GLY A 378 2.92 18.94 -14.40
N VAL A 379 3.49 19.89 -15.13
CA VAL A 379 2.78 20.79 -16.05
C VAL A 379 3.24 20.53 -17.47
N LYS A 380 2.32 20.48 -18.42
CA LYS A 380 2.66 20.57 -19.85
C LYS A 380 2.77 22.05 -20.24
N LYS A 381 3.97 22.55 -20.56
CA LYS A 381 4.13 23.97 -20.91
C LYS A 381 3.66 24.34 -22.32
N SER A 382 3.81 23.42 -23.28
CA SER A 382 3.53 23.65 -24.70
C SER A 382 2.90 22.45 -25.35
#